data_AF-A0A9E0ADV2-F1
#
_entry.id   AF-A0A9E0ADV2-F1
#
_cell.length_a   1.000
_cell.length_b   1.000
_cell.length_c   1.000
_cell.angle_alpha   90.00
_cell.angle_beta   90.00
_cell.angle_gamma   90.00
#
_symmetry.space_group_name_H-M   'P 1'
#
loop_
_entity.id
_entity.type
_entity.pdbx_description
1 polymer ?
#
loop_
_entity_poly.entity_id
_entity_poly.type
_entity_poly.pdbx_seq_one_letter_code
_entity_poly.pdbx_strand_id
1 'polypeptide(L)'
;MKLKIIIFFLFCTIVNAQSLYNKHLYGYKGKIKHLTSYLYENEDFTKKTDSTSYKSKTISLFNEQGELIETKRDIKSSNQFYTFKSKYISNKDQVLQLRYDMENKLTDSISYTKINNNFWKIYGKKVGPQIITFGEQVLDDFGRDLSSKYTDYENKKVIETFSYENILENNLIVKTVTRFDNKEIVEFYEYSNFDENNNPKKIVIFGHDKKKIKKIIVREFTYY
;
A
#
# COMPACT_ATOMS: atom_id res chain seq x y z
N MET A 1 -12.03 23.22 -4.05
CA MET A 1 -12.47 21.85 -4.40
C MET A 1 -11.42 21.00 -5.13
N LYS A 2 -10.36 21.57 -5.72
CA LYS A 2 -9.35 20.85 -6.53
C LYS A 2 -8.25 20.10 -5.74
N LEU A 3 -8.03 20.43 -4.46
CA LEU A 3 -6.96 19.88 -3.62
C LEU A 3 -7.27 18.48 -3.04
N LYS A 4 -8.56 18.11 -2.93
CA LYS A 4 -8.98 16.87 -2.24
C LYS A 4 -8.82 15.59 -3.07
N ILE A 5 -8.74 15.72 -4.39
CA ILE A 5 -8.59 14.57 -5.32
C ILE A 5 -7.11 14.16 -5.47
N ILE A 6 -6.18 15.07 -5.19
CA ILE A 6 -4.73 14.86 -5.33
C ILE A 6 -4.21 13.99 -4.16
N ILE A 7 -4.65 14.28 -2.93
CA ILE A 7 -4.29 13.51 -1.72
C ILE A 7 -4.77 12.04 -1.79
N PHE A 8 -5.83 11.77 -2.56
CA PHE A 8 -6.37 10.43 -2.73
C PHE A 8 -5.42 9.48 -3.51
N PHE A 9 -4.55 10.06 -4.35
CA PHE A 9 -3.62 9.29 -5.18
C PHE A 9 -2.34 8.88 -4.43
N LEU A 10 -1.92 9.65 -3.41
CA LEU A 10 -0.65 9.43 -2.70
C LEU A 10 -0.59 8.27 -1.71
N PHE A 11 -1.74 7.72 -1.28
CA PHE A 11 -1.75 6.60 -0.32
C PHE A 11 -2.12 5.25 -0.95
N CYS A 12 -2.01 5.16 -2.28
CA CYS A 12 -2.12 3.91 -3.02
C CYS A 12 -0.75 3.29 -3.39
N THR A 13 0.36 3.93 -3.03
CA THR A 13 1.73 3.56 -3.42
C THR A 13 2.43 2.55 -2.52
N ILE A 14 1.75 1.80 -1.64
CA ILE A 14 2.44 0.75 -0.86
C ILE A 14 1.65 -0.55 -0.90
N VAL A 15 1.69 -1.22 -2.06
CA VAL A 15 1.41 -2.66 -2.17
C VAL A 15 2.25 -3.37 -3.26
N ASN A 16 2.84 -2.74 -4.29
CA ASN A 16 2.83 -3.42 -5.60
C ASN A 16 4.12 -3.79 -6.36
N ALA A 17 5.35 -3.66 -5.84
CA ALA A 17 6.53 -4.27 -6.51
C ALA A 17 6.85 -5.70 -6.04
N GLN A 18 6.09 -6.26 -5.09
CA GLN A 18 6.43 -7.52 -4.43
C GLN A 18 5.95 -8.78 -5.17
N SER A 19 5.26 -8.64 -6.31
CA SER A 19 4.59 -9.77 -6.96
C SER A 19 5.45 -10.59 -7.92
N LEU A 20 6.70 -10.19 -8.20
CA LEU A 20 7.41 -10.76 -9.34
C LEU A 20 8.37 -11.90 -9.07
N TYR A 21 9.02 -11.99 -7.91
CA TYR A 21 10.09 -12.99 -7.74
C TYR A 21 10.25 -13.67 -6.40
N ASN A 22 9.49 -13.31 -5.36
CA ASN A 22 9.67 -13.99 -4.10
C ASN A 22 8.55 -14.97 -3.83
N LYS A 23 8.91 -16.25 -3.78
CA LYS A 23 8.13 -17.34 -3.15
C LYS A 23 7.69 -16.99 -1.71
N HIS A 24 8.24 -15.90 -1.14
CA HIS A 24 7.79 -15.18 0.04
C HIS A 24 6.90 -14.01 -0.37
N LEU A 25 5.69 -14.37 -0.79
CA LEU A 25 4.62 -13.50 -1.30
C LEU A 25 4.35 -12.37 -0.31
N TYR A 26 4.59 -11.10 -0.66
CA TYR A 26 4.29 -9.96 0.24
C TYR A 26 5.02 -9.96 1.60
N GLY A 27 6.08 -10.76 1.73
CA GLY A 27 6.66 -11.08 3.04
C GLY A 27 5.74 -11.91 3.95
N TYR A 28 4.63 -12.42 3.41
CA TYR A 28 3.76 -13.38 4.06
C TYR A 28 4.23 -14.82 3.80
N LYS A 29 3.97 -15.68 4.80
CA LYS A 29 4.25 -17.10 4.82
C LYS A 29 3.05 -17.89 4.27
N GLY A 30 3.31 -19.02 3.60
CA GLY A 30 2.26 -19.86 3.01
C GLY A 30 1.73 -19.37 1.66
N LYS A 31 0.95 -20.22 0.98
CA LYS A 31 0.29 -19.90 -0.30
C LYS A 31 -1.06 -19.24 -0.05
N ILE A 32 -1.07 -17.92 0.06
CA ILE A 32 -2.29 -17.14 0.28
C ILE A 32 -3.12 -17.15 -1.01
N LYS A 33 -4.41 -17.41 -0.87
CA LYS A 33 -5.44 -17.25 -1.91
C LYS A 33 -6.10 -15.88 -1.83
N HIS A 34 -6.38 -15.43 -0.61
CA HIS A 34 -7.10 -14.19 -0.35
C HIS A 34 -6.61 -13.53 0.94
N LEU A 35 -6.41 -12.22 0.89
CA LEU A 35 -6.13 -11.38 2.06
C LEU A 35 -7.14 -10.24 2.10
N THR A 36 -7.90 -10.15 3.19
CA THR A 36 -8.69 -8.95 3.51
C THR A 36 -7.99 -8.16 4.60
N SER A 37 -7.77 -6.87 4.35
CA SER A 37 -7.20 -5.92 5.31
C SER A 37 -8.22 -4.83 5.62
N TYR A 38 -8.50 -4.60 6.90
CA TYR A 38 -9.31 -3.50 7.41
C TYR A 38 -8.41 -2.49 8.10
N LEU A 39 -8.52 -1.22 7.73
CA LEU A 39 -7.85 -0.10 8.39
C LEU A 39 -8.87 0.65 9.24
N TYR A 40 -8.50 0.91 10.48
CA TYR A 40 -9.23 1.73 11.44
C TYR A 40 -8.36 2.94 11.83
N GLU A 41 -8.96 4.10 12.05
CA GLU A 41 -8.25 5.32 12.45
C GLU A 41 -8.94 5.99 13.64
N ASN A 42 -8.15 6.64 14.52
CA ASN A 42 -8.46 7.47 15.71
C ASN A 42 -9.88 7.49 16.34
N GLU A 43 -10.97 7.60 15.58
CA GLU A 43 -12.36 7.63 16.05
C GLU A 43 -12.94 6.22 16.32
N ASP A 44 -12.35 5.17 15.73
CA ASP A 44 -12.92 3.82 15.76
C ASP A 44 -12.56 3.02 17.02
N PHE A 45 -11.48 3.36 17.72
CA PHE A 45 -10.94 2.53 18.82
C PHE A 45 -11.72 2.62 20.14
N THR A 46 -12.50 3.68 20.33
CA THR A 46 -13.25 3.93 21.57
C THR A 46 -14.67 3.38 21.54
N LYS A 47 -15.18 2.98 20.36
CA LYS A 47 -16.49 2.34 20.21
C LYS A 47 -16.25 0.85 20.00
N LYS A 48 -17.04 -0.03 20.63
CA LYS A 48 -17.01 -1.47 20.35
C LYS A 48 -16.98 -1.66 18.83
N THR A 49 -15.85 -2.09 18.30
CA THR A 49 -15.60 -2.18 16.86
C THR A 49 -16.40 -3.32 16.28
N ASP A 50 -17.65 -3.06 15.89
CA ASP A 50 -18.32 -3.89 14.91
C ASP A 50 -17.56 -3.79 13.59
N SER A 51 -17.51 -4.90 12.84
CA SER A 51 -16.76 -5.06 11.59
C SER A 51 -17.15 -4.07 10.48
N THR A 52 -18.21 -3.28 10.68
CA THR A 52 -18.70 -2.24 9.76
C THR A 52 -18.00 -0.88 9.93
N SER A 53 -17.22 -0.67 11.00
CA SER A 53 -16.63 0.63 11.36
C SER A 53 -15.30 0.99 10.68
N TYR A 54 -14.80 0.20 9.71
CA TYR A 54 -13.49 0.47 9.11
C TYR A 54 -13.43 1.77 8.27
N LYS A 55 -12.27 2.43 8.31
CA LYS A 55 -11.90 3.55 7.41
C LYS A 55 -11.67 3.09 5.98
N SER A 56 -10.95 1.97 5.80
CA SER A 56 -10.80 1.35 4.48
C SER A 56 -10.72 -0.17 4.55
N LYS A 57 -11.22 -0.84 3.53
CA LYS A 57 -11.11 -2.30 3.35
C LYS A 57 -10.39 -2.57 2.05
N THR A 58 -9.37 -3.43 2.07
CA THR A 58 -8.67 -3.91 0.88
C THR A 58 -8.78 -5.42 0.81
N ILE A 59 -9.32 -5.94 -0.28
CA ILE A 59 -9.29 -7.35 -0.66
C ILE A 59 -8.17 -7.53 -1.68
N SER A 60 -7.30 -8.50 -1.45
CA SER A 60 -6.20 -8.88 -2.33
C SER A 60 -6.38 -10.34 -2.74
N LEU A 61 -6.34 -10.59 -4.05
CA LEU A 61 -6.52 -11.90 -4.65
C LEU A 61 -5.22 -12.35 -5.29
N PHE A 62 -4.86 -13.60 -5.01
CA PHE A 62 -3.63 -14.22 -5.46
C PHE A 62 -3.96 -15.42 -6.36
N ASN A 63 -3.04 -15.79 -7.26
CA ASN A 63 -3.10 -17.07 -7.96
C ASN A 63 -2.36 -18.18 -7.19
N GLU A 64 -2.39 -19.43 -7.69
CA GLU A 64 -1.74 -20.58 -7.04
C GLU A 64 -0.20 -20.51 -7.03
N GLN A 65 0.36 -19.68 -7.92
CA GLN A 65 1.77 -19.31 -7.96
C GLN A 65 2.10 -18.24 -6.90
N GLY A 66 1.06 -17.66 -6.28
CA GLY A 66 1.12 -16.67 -5.22
C GLY A 66 1.19 -15.22 -5.69
N GLU A 67 1.10 -14.99 -6.99
CA GLU A 67 1.16 -13.66 -7.57
C GLU A 67 -0.13 -12.89 -7.25
N LEU A 68 -0.02 -11.62 -6.85
CA LEU A 68 -1.18 -10.75 -6.73
C LEU A 68 -1.74 -10.47 -8.12
N ILE A 69 -3.01 -10.81 -8.34
CA ILE A 69 -3.69 -10.64 -9.63
C ILE A 69 -4.74 -9.53 -9.61
N GLU A 70 -5.34 -9.28 -8.45
CA GLU A 70 -6.39 -8.29 -8.30
C GLU A 70 -6.45 -7.74 -6.88
N THR A 71 -6.79 -6.45 -6.76
CA THR A 71 -7.22 -5.87 -5.49
C THR A 71 -8.50 -5.08 -5.64
N LYS A 72 -9.39 -5.19 -4.67
CA LYS A 72 -10.53 -4.28 -4.51
C LYS A 72 -10.37 -3.49 -3.23
N ARG A 73 -10.45 -2.17 -3.30
CA ARG A 73 -10.29 -1.28 -2.14
C ARG A 73 -11.48 -0.36 -1.98
N ASP A 74 -12.08 -0.38 -0.81
CA ASP A 74 -13.13 0.54 -0.37
C ASP A 74 -12.55 1.53 0.64
N ILE A 75 -12.82 2.83 0.47
CA ILE A 75 -12.37 3.90 1.36
C ILE A 75 -13.58 4.74 1.76
N LYS A 76 -13.81 4.87 3.07
CA LYS A 76 -14.85 5.72 3.65
C LYS A 76 -14.27 7.09 3.97
N SER A 77 -14.75 8.11 3.28
CA SER A 77 -14.55 9.51 3.65
C SER A 77 -15.81 10.04 4.33
N SER A 78 -15.71 11.17 5.03
CA SER A 78 -16.83 11.75 5.81
C SER A 78 -18.11 11.92 4.98
N ASN A 79 -17.97 12.16 3.67
CA ASN A 79 -19.10 12.48 2.80
C ASN A 79 -19.19 11.57 1.57
N GLN A 80 -18.25 10.65 1.35
CA GLN A 80 -18.13 9.87 0.11
C GLN A 80 -17.52 8.50 0.36
N PHE A 81 -17.98 7.52 -0.40
CA PHE A 81 -17.39 6.19 -0.49
C PHE A 81 -16.69 6.07 -1.83
N TYR A 82 -15.42 5.66 -1.79
CA TYR A 82 -14.66 5.40 -3.00
C TYR A 82 -14.29 3.93 -3.06
N THR A 83 -14.55 3.30 -4.20
CA THR A 83 -14.16 1.93 -4.45
C THR A 83 -13.32 1.88 -5.72
N PHE A 84 -12.20 1.15 -5.64
CA PHE A 84 -11.28 0.95 -6.75
C PHE A 84 -11.03 -0.52 -6.96
N LYS A 85 -10.94 -0.91 -8.23
CA LYS A 85 -10.45 -2.22 -8.64
C LYS A 85 -9.09 -2.03 -9.30
N SER A 86 -8.11 -2.81 -8.88
CA SER A 86 -6.81 -2.88 -9.55
C SER A 86 -6.61 -4.26 -10.14
N LYS A 87 -6.15 -4.33 -11.39
CA LYS A 87 -5.66 -5.56 -12.01
C LYS A 87 -4.14 -5.50 -12.12
N TYR A 88 -3.50 -6.64 -11.92
CA TYR A 88 -2.06 -6.79 -12.00
C TYR A 88 -1.70 -7.72 -13.15
N ILE A 89 -0.78 -7.26 -13.99
CA ILE A 89 -0.25 -8.03 -15.11
C ILE A 89 1.26 -8.12 -14.88
N SER A 90 1.72 -9.34 -14.61
CA SER A 90 3.12 -9.64 -14.34
C SER A 90 3.78 -10.22 -15.59
N ASN A 91 4.98 -9.76 -15.91
CA ASN A 91 5.91 -10.41 -16.82
C ASN A 91 7.29 -10.49 -16.14
N LYS A 92 8.27 -11.14 -16.77
CA LYS A 92 9.57 -11.43 -16.14
C LYS A 92 10.24 -10.25 -15.42
N ASP A 93 10.13 -9.02 -15.89
CA ASP A 93 10.83 -7.90 -15.24
C ASP A 93 9.90 -6.70 -14.99
N GLN A 94 8.59 -6.89 -15.12
CA GLN A 94 7.62 -5.79 -15.06
C GLN A 94 6.27 -6.21 -14.50
N VAL A 95 5.74 -5.38 -13.60
CA VAL A 95 4.34 -5.44 -13.16
C VAL A 95 3.62 -4.20 -13.61
N LEU A 96 2.47 -4.40 -14.22
CA LEU A 96 1.56 -3.34 -14.56
C LEU A 96 0.33 -3.42 -13.65
N GLN A 97 0.09 -2.36 -12.90
CA GLN A 97 -1.14 -2.14 -12.15
C GLN A 97 -2.06 -1.22 -12.96
N LEU A 98 -3.29 -1.66 -13.22
CA LEU A 98 -4.34 -0.88 -13.86
C LEU A 98 -5.46 -0.62 -12.86
N ARG A 99 -5.75 0.67 -12.57
CA ARG A 99 -6.80 1.05 -11.61
C ARG A 99 -8.05 1.55 -12.30
N TYR A 100 -9.18 1.01 -11.89
CA TYR A 100 -10.49 1.31 -12.43
C TYR A 100 -11.40 1.90 -11.35
N ASP A 101 -12.24 2.85 -11.76
CA ASP A 101 -13.33 3.34 -10.93
C ASP A 101 -14.53 2.37 -10.93
N MET A 102 -15.60 2.79 -10.26
CA MET A 102 -16.84 2.01 -10.13
C MET A 102 -17.62 1.82 -11.43
N GLU A 103 -17.36 2.65 -12.44
CA GLU A 103 -17.93 2.52 -13.78
C GLU A 103 -17.03 1.67 -14.70
N ASN A 104 -16.00 1.03 -14.13
CA ASN A 104 -14.97 0.27 -14.83
C ASN A 104 -14.15 1.11 -15.83
N LYS A 105 -14.08 2.44 -15.65
CA LYS A 105 -13.23 3.31 -16.45
C LYS A 105 -11.81 3.30 -15.88
N LEU A 106 -10.81 3.20 -16.76
CA LEU A 106 -9.41 3.26 -16.36
C LEU A 106 -9.09 4.67 -15.83
N THR A 107 -8.64 4.73 -14.58
CA THR A 107 -8.32 5.99 -13.88
C THR A 107 -6.83 6.32 -13.97
N ASP A 108 -5.98 5.29 -13.83
CA ASP A 108 -4.53 5.41 -13.95
C ASP A 108 -3.88 4.03 -14.15
N SER A 109 -2.60 4.07 -14.53
CA SER A 109 -1.73 2.91 -14.58
C SER A 109 -0.42 3.17 -13.84
N ILE A 110 0.16 2.12 -13.28
CA ILE A 110 1.48 2.14 -12.65
C ILE A 110 2.28 0.95 -13.16
N SER A 111 3.46 1.20 -13.71
CA SER A 111 4.45 0.19 -14.08
C SER A 111 5.54 0.14 -13.03
N TYR A 112 5.91 -1.07 -12.64
CA TYR A 112 7.07 -1.37 -11.82
C TYR A 112 8.02 -2.17 -12.70
N THR A 113 9.25 -1.70 -12.88
CA THR A 113 10.27 -2.35 -13.70
C THR A 113 11.43 -2.76 -12.82
N LYS A 114 11.74 -4.05 -12.83
CA LYS A 114 12.86 -4.62 -12.11
C LYS A 114 14.15 -4.17 -12.76
N ILE A 115 15.05 -3.61 -11.95
CA ILE A 115 16.41 -3.31 -12.38
C ILE A 115 17.36 -4.39 -11.87
N ASN A 116 17.16 -4.80 -10.61
CA ASN A 116 17.83 -5.95 -10.02
C ASN A 116 16.94 -6.55 -8.91
N ASN A 117 17.44 -7.50 -8.13
CA ASN A 117 16.65 -8.20 -7.10
C ASN A 117 16.02 -7.26 -6.07
N ASN A 118 16.71 -6.17 -5.74
CA ASN A 118 16.35 -5.30 -4.63
C ASN A 118 15.93 -3.90 -5.09
N PHE A 119 15.93 -3.62 -6.40
CA PHE A 119 15.69 -2.27 -6.91
C PHE A 119 14.73 -2.25 -8.10
N TRP A 120 13.74 -1.36 -7.98
CA TRP A 120 12.64 -1.21 -8.91
C TRP A 120 12.48 0.24 -9.32
N LYS A 121 12.24 0.47 -10.61
CA LYS A 121 11.77 1.77 -11.12
C LYS A 121 10.26 1.76 -11.27
N ILE A 122 9.65 2.90 -10.94
CA ILE A 122 8.21 3.07 -10.92
C ILE A 122 7.84 4.20 -11.88
N TYR A 123 6.86 3.93 -12.73
CA TYR A 123 6.29 4.92 -13.63
C TYR A 123 4.77 4.89 -13.52
N GLY A 124 4.17 5.99 -13.08
CA GLY A 124 2.72 6.16 -12.98
C GLY A 124 2.20 7.15 -14.02
N LYS A 125 1.01 6.88 -14.56
CA LYS A 125 0.29 7.80 -15.44
C LYS A 125 -1.18 7.84 -15.08
N LYS A 126 -1.70 9.04 -14.79
CA LYS A 126 -3.12 9.27 -14.57
C LYS A 126 -3.82 9.66 -15.88
N VAL A 127 -5.00 9.09 -16.14
CA VAL A 127 -5.75 9.28 -17.40
C VAL A 127 -6.47 10.64 -17.43
N GLY A 128 -6.89 11.15 -16.26
CA GLY A 128 -7.58 12.44 -16.13
C GLY A 128 -6.63 13.66 -16.19
N PRO A 129 -6.28 14.30 -15.05
CA PRO A 129 -5.19 15.27 -15.06
C PRO A 129 -3.92 14.54 -15.52
N GLN A 130 -3.16 15.16 -16.43
CA GLN A 130 -1.92 14.60 -16.98
C GLN A 130 -0.82 14.60 -15.93
N ILE A 131 -1.02 13.79 -14.88
CA ILE A 131 -0.07 13.57 -13.80
C ILE A 131 0.78 12.36 -14.16
N ILE A 132 2.09 12.56 -14.13
CA ILE A 132 3.09 11.52 -14.33
C ILE A 132 3.87 11.38 -13.04
N THR A 133 4.02 10.15 -12.57
CA THR A 133 4.82 9.80 -11.39
C THR A 133 6.07 9.08 -11.85
N PHE A 134 7.23 9.51 -11.35
CA PHE A 134 8.46 8.74 -11.42
C PHE A 134 8.87 8.37 -10.00
N GLY A 135 9.27 7.13 -9.80
CA GLY A 135 9.77 6.71 -8.51
C GLY A 135 10.72 5.54 -8.57
N GLU A 136 11.25 5.22 -7.41
CA GLU A 136 12.18 4.14 -7.18
C GLU A 136 11.79 3.46 -5.87
N GLN A 137 11.95 2.14 -5.84
CA GLN A 137 11.66 1.32 -4.67
C GLN A 137 12.81 0.35 -4.41
N VAL A 138 13.20 0.27 -3.14
CA VAL A 138 14.21 -0.64 -2.64
C VAL A 138 13.54 -1.70 -1.76
N LEU A 139 13.83 -2.96 -2.05
CA LEU A 139 13.39 -4.11 -1.27
C LEU A 139 14.60 -4.77 -0.59
N ASP A 140 14.37 -5.49 0.50
CA ASP A 140 15.37 -6.42 1.03
C ASP A 140 15.36 -7.75 0.26
N ASP A 141 16.30 -8.63 0.59
CA ASP A 141 16.44 -9.94 -0.06
C ASP A 141 15.18 -10.84 0.12
N PHE A 142 14.36 -10.56 1.13
CA PHE A 142 13.09 -11.23 1.39
C PHE A 142 11.91 -10.57 0.69
N GLY A 143 12.16 -9.53 -0.12
CA GLY A 143 11.15 -8.77 -0.84
C GLY A 143 10.37 -7.79 0.04
N ARG A 144 10.80 -7.51 1.27
CA ARG A 144 10.19 -6.50 2.14
C ARG A 144 10.61 -5.12 1.69
N ASP A 145 9.66 -4.20 1.72
CA ASP A 145 9.84 -2.82 1.31
C ASP A 145 10.71 -2.05 2.30
N LEU A 146 11.86 -1.56 1.85
CA LEU A 146 12.83 -0.83 2.68
C LEU A 146 12.70 0.66 2.51
N SER A 147 12.62 1.14 1.28
CA SER A 147 12.47 2.57 1.01
C SER A 147 11.88 2.81 -0.35
N SER A 148 11.28 3.97 -0.53
CA SER A 148 10.92 4.45 -1.86
C SER A 148 10.99 5.96 -1.92
N LYS A 149 11.15 6.46 -3.14
CA LYS A 149 11.09 7.88 -3.46
C LYS A 149 10.28 8.08 -4.72
N TYR A 150 9.44 9.11 -4.72
CA TYR A 150 8.54 9.43 -5.82
C TYR A 150 8.53 10.94 -6.08
N THR A 151 8.26 11.29 -7.33
CA THR A 151 8.03 12.66 -7.76
C THR A 151 6.89 12.68 -8.76
N ASP A 152 5.89 13.49 -8.46
CA ASP A 152 4.73 13.69 -9.31
C ASP A 152 4.88 15.00 -10.10
N TYR A 153 4.52 14.91 -11.38
CA TYR A 153 4.60 16.01 -12.33
C TYR A 153 3.24 16.29 -12.93
N GLU A 154 2.84 17.56 -12.98
CA GLU A 154 1.72 18.05 -13.77
C GLU A 154 2.26 19.07 -14.78
N ASN A 155 2.03 18.84 -16.08
CA ASN A 155 2.54 19.71 -17.16
C ASN A 155 4.05 20.01 -17.04
N LYS A 156 4.86 18.97 -16.75
CA LYS A 156 6.32 19.03 -16.52
C LYS A 156 6.76 19.81 -15.27
N LYS A 157 5.84 20.30 -14.45
CA LYS A 157 6.17 20.93 -13.16
C LYS A 157 6.05 19.91 -12.04
N VAL A 158 7.04 19.88 -11.16
CA VAL A 158 6.96 19.11 -9.92
C VAL A 158 5.82 19.67 -9.08
N ILE A 159 4.87 18.82 -8.74
CA ILE A 159 3.76 19.18 -7.84
C ILE A 159 3.95 18.55 -6.45
N GLU A 160 4.64 17.42 -6.38
CA GLU A 160 4.79 16.68 -5.13
C GLU A 160 6.05 15.79 -5.16
N THR A 161 6.71 15.71 -4.02
CA THR A 161 7.74 14.69 -3.75
C THR A 161 7.35 13.97 -2.47
N PHE A 162 7.59 12.66 -2.47
CA PHE A 162 7.29 11.79 -1.35
C PHE A 162 8.39 10.74 -1.23
N SER A 163 8.89 10.53 -0.03
CA SER A 163 9.83 9.46 0.25
C SER A 163 9.55 8.82 1.60
N TYR A 164 9.92 7.55 1.72
CA TYR A 164 9.98 6.90 3.02
C TYR A 164 11.14 5.92 3.12
N GLU A 165 11.49 5.63 4.37
CA GLU A 165 12.45 4.62 4.76
C GLU A 165 11.86 3.81 5.93
N ASN A 166 12.08 2.50 5.89
CA ASN A 166 11.66 1.53 6.89
C ASN A 166 12.90 0.93 7.56
N ILE A 167 12.97 1.03 8.88
CA ILE A 167 13.95 0.32 9.70
C ILE A 167 13.22 -0.84 10.39
N LEU A 168 13.77 -2.05 10.26
CA LEU A 168 13.20 -3.30 10.78
C LEU A 168 13.97 -3.75 12.02
N GLU A 169 13.35 -3.70 13.20
CA GLU A 169 13.97 -4.14 14.46
C GLU A 169 12.94 -4.91 15.31
N ASN A 170 13.19 -6.17 15.66
CA ASN A 170 12.39 -6.91 16.66
C ASN A 170 10.85 -6.88 16.44
N ASN A 171 10.37 -7.09 15.20
CA ASN A 171 8.95 -6.96 14.82
C ASN A 171 8.35 -5.55 14.98
N LEU A 172 9.20 -4.53 15.05
CA LEU A 172 8.85 -3.12 14.91
C LEU A 172 9.33 -2.64 13.55
N ILE A 173 8.47 -1.95 12.80
CA ILE A 173 8.93 -1.13 11.68
C ILE A 173 8.85 0.32 12.08
N VAL A 174 9.99 1.02 12.01
CA VAL A 174 10.04 2.47 12.09
C VAL A 174 10.00 3.00 10.68
N LYS A 175 8.91 3.70 10.35
CA LYS A 175 8.75 4.32 9.06
C LYS A 175 8.92 5.82 9.17
N THR A 176 9.94 6.34 8.52
CA THR A 176 10.15 7.78 8.36
C THR A 176 9.59 8.19 7.01
N VAL A 177 8.71 9.18 7.00
CA VAL A 177 8.05 9.70 5.80
C VAL A 177 8.42 11.17 5.64
N THR A 178 9.04 11.53 4.53
CA THR A 178 9.27 12.93 4.16
C THR A 178 8.16 13.37 3.21
N ARG A 179 7.38 14.36 3.64
CA ARG A 179 6.28 14.93 2.86
C ARG A 179 6.75 16.03 1.93
N PHE A 180 5.86 16.46 1.04
CA PHE A 180 6.06 17.57 0.10
C PHE A 180 6.40 18.91 0.75
N ASP A 181 6.07 19.11 2.02
CA ASP A 181 6.41 20.30 2.80
C ASP A 181 7.73 20.14 3.58
N ASN A 182 8.54 19.12 3.22
CA ASN A 182 9.76 18.70 3.90
C ASN A 182 9.57 18.38 5.39
N LYS A 183 8.33 18.18 5.85
CA LYS A 183 8.09 17.68 7.19
C LYS A 183 8.28 16.18 7.23
N GLU A 184 9.04 15.75 8.23
CA GLU A 184 9.22 14.34 8.54
C GLU A 184 8.13 13.87 9.50
N ILE A 185 7.56 12.71 9.19
CA ILE A 185 6.63 12.00 10.04
C ILE A 185 7.23 10.64 10.33
N VAL A 186 7.38 10.33 11.62
CA VAL A 186 7.76 8.98 12.07
C VAL A 186 6.50 8.25 12.54
N GLU A 187 6.28 7.06 11.96
CA GLU A 187 5.25 6.10 12.36
C GLU A 187 5.90 4.79 12.80
N PHE A 188 5.43 4.24 13.92
CA PHE A 188 5.88 2.95 14.44
C PHE A 188 4.83 1.89 14.17
N TYR A 189 5.21 0.76 13.61
CA TYR A 189 4.33 -0.35 13.27
C TYR A 189 4.66 -1.56 14.13
N GLU A 190 3.72 -1.96 14.99
CA GLU A 190 3.85 -3.12 15.87
C GLU A 190 2.96 -4.25 15.38
N TYR A 191 3.57 -5.41 15.11
CA TYR A 191 2.89 -6.58 14.56
C TYR A 191 2.48 -7.56 15.67
N SER A 192 1.23 -8.02 15.65
CA SER A 192 0.66 -8.91 16.68
C SER A 192 -0.43 -9.83 16.11
N ASN A 193 -0.94 -10.73 16.97
CA ASN A 193 -1.99 -11.71 16.66
C ASN A 193 -1.67 -12.52 15.40
N PHE A 194 -0.60 -13.31 15.44
CA PHE A 194 -0.17 -14.07 14.28
C PHE A 194 -1.10 -15.26 13.98
N ASP A 195 -1.19 -15.64 12.72
CA ASP A 195 -1.89 -16.86 12.28
C ASP A 195 -1.03 -18.12 12.41
N GLU A 196 -1.59 -19.26 12.03
CA GLU A 196 -0.93 -20.56 12.05
C GLU A 196 0.31 -20.62 11.14
N ASN A 197 0.38 -19.78 10.10
CA ASN A 197 1.54 -19.61 9.24
C ASN A 197 2.49 -18.51 9.75
N ASN A 198 2.24 -17.93 10.92
CA ASN A 198 2.99 -16.83 11.52
C ASN A 198 2.94 -15.53 10.69
N ASN A 199 1.81 -15.27 10.02
CA ASN A 199 1.49 -13.98 9.43
C ASN A 199 0.76 -13.08 10.42
N PRO A 200 1.10 -11.78 10.52
CA PRO A 200 0.46 -10.88 11.48
C PRO A 200 -0.98 -10.57 11.08
N LYS A 201 -1.95 -10.94 11.93
CA LYS A 201 -3.37 -10.56 11.75
C LYS A 201 -3.68 -9.16 12.28
N LYS A 202 -2.81 -8.56 13.08
CA LYS A 202 -3.00 -7.20 13.61
C LYS A 202 -1.71 -6.37 13.52
N ILE A 203 -1.85 -5.12 13.09
CA ILE A 203 -0.77 -4.13 13.10
C ILE A 203 -1.28 -2.88 13.81
N VAL A 204 -0.55 -2.43 14.83
CA VAL A 204 -0.85 -1.19 15.53
C VAL A 204 0.15 -0.13 15.09
N ILE A 205 -0.35 1.05 14.71
CA ILE A 205 0.47 2.16 14.22
C ILE A 205 0.43 3.30 15.22
N PHE A 206 1.60 3.70 15.72
CA PHE A 206 1.77 4.80 16.67
C PHE A 206 2.47 6.00 16.02
N GLY A 207 2.21 7.19 16.55
CA GLY A 207 3.04 8.37 16.25
C GLY A 207 4.37 8.37 17.01
N HIS A 208 5.17 9.40 16.73
CA HIS A 208 6.49 9.63 17.33
C HIS A 208 6.55 9.35 18.85
N ASP A 209 5.56 9.81 19.62
CA ASP A 209 5.61 9.71 21.09
C ASP A 209 5.15 8.35 21.65
N LYS A 210 4.78 7.37 20.80
CA LYS A 210 4.23 6.04 21.14
C LYS A 210 3.02 6.01 22.09
N LYS A 211 2.56 7.15 22.60
CA LYS A 211 1.47 7.28 23.58
C LYS A 211 0.07 7.22 22.98
N LYS A 212 -0.08 7.44 21.67
CA LYS A 212 -1.38 7.45 20.99
C LYS A 212 -1.36 6.55 19.76
N ILE A 213 -2.22 5.52 19.80
CA ILE A 213 -2.53 4.70 18.62
C ILE A 213 -3.18 5.61 17.59
N LYS A 214 -2.58 5.69 16.41
CA LYS A 214 -3.12 6.45 15.26
C LYS A 214 -4.04 5.57 14.42
N LYS A 215 -3.59 4.33 14.16
CA LYS A 215 -4.25 3.41 13.23
C LYS A 215 -4.10 1.97 13.71
N ILE A 216 -5.04 1.11 13.32
CA ILE A 216 -4.92 -0.34 13.45
C ILE A 216 -5.27 -0.95 12.11
N ILE A 217 -4.48 -1.93 11.67
CA ILE A 217 -4.79 -2.78 10.53
C ILE A 217 -5.13 -4.17 11.06
N VAL A 218 -6.28 -4.71 10.69
CA VAL A 218 -6.69 -6.08 10.96
C VAL A 218 -6.71 -6.86 9.66
N ARG A 219 -6.19 -8.09 9.67
CA ARG A 219 -6.03 -8.93 8.48
C ARG A 219 -6.68 -10.29 8.66
N GLU A 220 -7.29 -10.75 7.58
CA GLU A 220 -7.88 -12.08 7.45
C GLU A 220 -7.24 -12.76 6.25
N PHE A 221 -6.65 -13.94 6.47
CA PHE A 221 -5.97 -14.72 5.46
C PHE A 221 -6.82 -15.95 5.09
N THR A 222 -6.80 -16.31 3.82
CA THR A 222 -7.29 -17.58 3.30
C THR A 222 -6.19 -18.20 2.45
N TYR A 223 -5.91 -19.48 2.66
CA TYR A 223 -4.86 -20.22 1.99
C TYR A 223 -5.41 -21.18 0.93
N TYR A 224 -4.54 -21.67 0.06
CA TYR A 224 -4.81 -22.78 -0.85
C TYR A 224 -4.69 -24.14 -0.15
#